data_AF-A0A7S1Y215-F1
#
_entry.id   AF-A0A7S1Y215-F1
#
_cell.length_a   1.000
_cell.length_b   1.000
_cell.length_c   1.000
_cell.angle_alpha   90.00
_cell.angle_beta   90.00
_cell.angle_gamma   90.00
#
_symmetry.space_group_name_H-M   'P 1'
#
loop_
_entity.id
_entity.type
_entity.pdbx_description
1 polymer ?
#
loop_
_entity_poly.entity_id
_entity_poly.type
_entity_poly.pdbx_seq_one_letter_code
_entity_poly.pdbx_strand_id
1 'polypeptide(L)'
;AAHLYGDHPYDTLSYPSENPIVSWCSIGEGWHNWHHKYPFDYAASEFGITVQFNPSKLMIDFFAALGLVWNRKRGTAAWTMGRARRDRDLANGVPLAKPLPRPWEIKAMKKVE
;
A
#
# COMPACT_ATOMS: atom_id res chain seq x y z
N ALA A 1 0.77 12.41 -6.36
CA ALA A 1 -0.61 12.12 -5.92
C ALA A 1 -0.65 11.01 -4.85
N ALA A 2 -0.20 9.79 -5.16
CA ALA A 2 -0.22 8.65 -4.23
C ALA A 2 0.84 8.68 -3.11
N HIS A 3 1.60 9.76 -2.94
CA HIS A 3 2.42 10.02 -1.74
C HIS A 3 1.84 11.15 -0.89
N LEU A 4 0.72 11.72 -1.31
CA LEU A 4 0.12 12.91 -0.70
C LEU A 4 -1.30 12.63 -0.20
N TYR A 5 -2.05 11.80 -0.93
CA TYR A 5 -3.48 11.60 -0.70
C TYR A 5 -3.83 10.11 -0.72
N GLY A 6 -4.51 9.66 0.33
CA GLY A 6 -4.94 8.28 0.54
C GLY A 6 -4.60 7.76 1.93
N ASP A 7 -4.89 6.48 2.16
CA ASP A 7 -4.68 5.81 3.45
C ASP A 7 -3.35 5.07 3.52
N HIS A 8 -2.88 4.77 4.74
CA HIS A 8 -1.60 4.10 5.02
C HIS A 8 -1.77 2.81 5.85
N PRO A 9 -2.52 1.80 5.36
CA PRO A 9 -2.90 0.64 6.16
C PRO A 9 -1.74 -0.34 6.49
N TYR A 10 -0.67 -0.33 5.71
CA TYR A 10 0.46 -1.29 5.79
C TYR A 10 1.71 -0.70 6.44
N ASP A 11 1.95 0.58 6.22
CA ASP A 11 3.04 1.33 6.83
C ASP A 11 2.61 2.77 7.10
N THR A 12 2.36 3.07 8.37
CA THR A 12 1.87 4.38 8.82
C THR A 12 2.98 5.43 8.92
N LEU A 13 4.25 5.02 8.85
CA LEU A 13 5.39 5.94 9.01
C LEU A 13 5.86 6.54 7.68
N SER A 14 5.51 5.93 6.56
CA SER A 14 5.89 6.40 5.23
C SER A 14 4.75 7.17 4.56
N TYR A 15 5.10 8.02 3.58
CA TYR A 15 4.14 8.84 2.83
C TYR A 15 3.38 8.16 1.68
N PRO A 16 3.88 7.09 1.02
CA PRO A 16 3.11 6.33 0.03
C PRO A 16 1.76 5.86 0.58
N SER A 17 0.69 6.15 -0.13
CA SER A 17 -0.69 5.93 0.28
C SER A 17 -1.47 5.10 -0.74
N GLU A 18 -2.46 4.35 -0.28
CA GLU A 18 -3.44 3.68 -1.12
C GLU A 18 -4.37 4.73 -1.74
N ASN A 19 -4.42 4.79 -3.08
CA ASN A 19 -5.22 5.79 -3.79
C ASN A 19 -5.96 5.15 -4.99
N PRO A 20 -7.28 4.87 -4.86
CA PRO A 20 -8.08 4.25 -5.91
C PRO A 20 -8.16 5.06 -7.21
N ILE A 21 -8.17 6.40 -7.12
CA ILE A 21 -8.23 7.28 -8.30
C ILE A 21 -6.91 7.20 -9.08
N VAL A 22 -5.77 7.25 -8.38
CA VAL A 22 -4.48 7.03 -9.01
C VAL A 22 -4.45 5.64 -9.63
N SER A 23 -4.91 4.62 -8.91
CA SER A 23 -4.93 3.24 -9.41
C SER A 23 -5.72 3.09 -10.71
N TRP A 24 -6.88 3.73 -10.81
CA TRP A 24 -7.66 3.78 -12.04
C TRP A 24 -6.89 4.43 -13.19
N CYS A 25 -6.31 5.61 -12.97
CA CYS A 25 -5.56 6.35 -13.98
C CYS A 25 -4.21 5.71 -14.36
N SER A 26 -3.64 4.91 -13.46
CA SER A 26 -2.31 4.28 -13.61
C SER A 26 -2.37 2.77 -13.72
N ILE A 27 -3.52 2.21 -14.12
CA ILE A 27 -3.67 0.78 -14.48
C ILE A 27 -3.26 -0.15 -13.32
N GLY A 28 -3.57 0.22 -12.08
CA GLY A 28 -3.31 -0.60 -10.89
C GLY A 28 -2.19 -0.10 -9.97
N GLU A 29 -1.39 0.88 -10.39
CA GLU A 29 -0.20 1.32 -9.63
C GLU A 29 -0.50 2.31 -8.47
N GLY A 30 -1.78 2.51 -8.13
CA GLY A 30 -2.22 3.42 -7.07
C GLY A 30 -2.21 2.82 -5.66
N TRP A 31 -1.98 1.51 -5.53
CA TRP A 31 -1.90 0.78 -4.25
C TRP A 31 -0.51 0.96 -3.63
N HIS A 32 -0.19 2.22 -3.37
CA HIS A 32 1.20 2.67 -3.26
C HIS A 32 1.77 2.49 -1.85
N ASN A 33 0.94 2.39 -0.81
CA ASN A 33 1.41 2.00 0.52
C ASN A 33 1.84 0.53 0.52
N TRP A 34 1.08 -0.36 -0.13
CA TRP A 34 1.45 -1.76 -0.33
C TRP A 34 2.72 -1.88 -1.15
N HIS A 35 2.77 -1.21 -2.30
CA HIS A 35 3.93 -1.25 -3.20
C HIS A 35 5.22 -0.88 -2.49
N HIS A 36 5.23 0.18 -1.68
CA HIS A 36 6.42 0.59 -0.94
C HIS A 36 6.74 -0.33 0.25
N LYS A 37 5.73 -0.94 0.88
CA LYS A 37 5.93 -1.89 1.97
C LYS A 37 6.44 -3.26 1.50
N TYR A 38 5.95 -3.73 0.35
CA TYR A 38 6.26 -5.03 -0.24
C TYR A 38 6.70 -4.88 -1.70
N PRO A 39 7.85 -4.23 -1.98
CA PRO A 39 8.27 -3.89 -3.35
C PRO A 39 8.57 -5.11 -4.23
N PHE A 40 8.70 -6.29 -3.62
CA PHE A 40 8.89 -7.57 -4.33
C PHE A 40 7.59 -8.25 -4.74
N ASP A 41 6.43 -7.75 -4.32
CA ASP A 41 5.13 -8.32 -4.70
C ASP A 41 4.79 -7.95 -6.15
N TYR A 42 4.65 -8.95 -7.03
CA TYR A 42 4.42 -8.71 -8.46
C TYR A 42 3.11 -7.96 -8.75
N ALA A 43 2.14 -8.03 -7.85
CA ALA A 43 0.85 -7.40 -8.07
C ALA A 43 0.75 -6.02 -7.45
N ALA A 44 1.74 -5.56 -6.68
CA ALA A 44 1.73 -4.23 -6.06
C ALA A 44 0.47 -3.90 -5.21
N SER A 45 -0.36 -4.88 -4.85
CA SER A 45 -1.60 -4.71 -4.09
C SER A 45 -1.89 -5.93 -3.20
N GLU A 46 -2.58 -5.76 -2.06
CA GLU A 46 -2.96 -6.87 -1.16
C GLU A 46 -4.02 -7.77 -1.80
N PHE A 47 -5.06 -7.15 -2.34
CA PHE A 47 -6.27 -7.82 -2.79
C PHE A 47 -6.22 -8.13 -4.29
N GLY A 48 -7.22 -8.88 -4.74
CA GLY A 48 -7.39 -9.23 -6.15
C GLY A 48 -7.80 -8.04 -7.02
N ILE A 49 -7.85 -8.30 -8.33
CA ILE A 49 -8.03 -7.33 -9.42
C ILE A 49 -9.30 -6.47 -9.28
N THR A 50 -10.36 -6.99 -8.64
CA THR A 50 -11.65 -6.32 -8.52
C THR A 50 -11.76 -5.43 -7.29
N VAL A 51 -11.32 -5.92 -6.12
CA VAL A 51 -11.35 -5.18 -4.86
C VAL A 51 -10.33 -4.04 -4.88
N GLN A 52 -9.15 -4.33 -5.42
CA GLN A 52 -8.14 -3.35 -5.75
C GLN A 52 -7.99 -3.38 -7.26
N PHE A 53 -8.68 -2.46 -7.95
CA PHE A 53 -8.57 -2.28 -9.41
C PHE A 53 -7.11 -2.40 -9.84
N ASN A 54 -6.78 -3.45 -10.56
CA ASN A 54 -5.39 -3.75 -10.90
C ASN A 54 -5.28 -4.54 -12.22
N PRO A 55 -5.46 -3.87 -13.36
CA PRO A 55 -5.32 -4.52 -14.65
C PRO A 55 -3.89 -5.01 -14.95
N SER A 56 -2.84 -4.37 -14.41
CA SER A 56 -1.46 -4.86 -14.50
C SER A 56 -1.33 -6.28 -13.94
N LYS A 57 -1.89 -6.54 -12.74
CA LYS A 57 -1.96 -7.88 -12.15
C LYS A 57 -2.68 -8.87 -13.07
N LEU A 58 -3.83 -8.49 -13.63
CA LEU A 58 -4.61 -9.35 -14.53
C LEU A 58 -3.79 -9.77 -15.76
N MET A 59 -3.08 -8.82 -16.36
CA MET A 59 -2.21 -9.08 -17.50
C MET A 59 -1.10 -10.07 -17.15
N ILE A 60 -0.42 -9.88 -16.01
CA ILE A 60 0.63 -10.80 -15.56
C ILE A 60 0.05 -12.20 -15.28
N ASP A 61 -1.14 -12.28 -14.69
CA ASP A 61 -1.83 -13.53 -14.41
C ASP A 61 -2.23 -14.27 -15.69
N PHE A 62 -2.66 -13.54 -16.72
CA PHE A 62 -2.94 -14.09 -18.04
C PHE A 62 -1.67 -14.69 -18.67
N PHE A 63 -0.56 -13.97 -18.69
CA PHE A 63 0.70 -14.51 -19.23
C PHE A 63 1.25 -15.67 -18.40
N ALA A 64 1.02 -15.69 -17.08
CA ALA A 64 1.36 -16.83 -16.25
C ALA A 64 0.52 -18.08 -16.61
N ALA A 65 -0.78 -17.90 -16.92
CA ALA A 65 -1.64 -18.99 -17.39
C ALA A 65 -1.19 -19.56 -18.75
N LEU A 66 -0.59 -18.72 -19.61
CA LEU A 66 0.03 -19.16 -20.87
C LEU A 66 1.43 -19.79 -20.68
N GLY A 67 1.95 -19.85 -19.45
CA GLY A 67 3.30 -20.36 -19.17
C GLY A 67 4.44 -19.39 -19.49
N LEU A 68 4.14 -18.13 -19.82
CA LEU A 68 5.12 -17.10 -20.17
C LEU A 68 5.69 -16.37 -18.96
N VAL A 69 5.04 -16.49 -17.80
CA VAL A 69 5.49 -15.93 -16.53
C VAL A 69 5.49 -17.02 -15.46
N TRP A 70 6.58 -17.09 -14.69
CA TRP A 70 6.73 -18.01 -13.57
C TRP A 70 7.27 -17.28 -12.32
N ASN A 71 7.28 -17.98 -11.18
CA ASN A 71 7.85 -17.49 -9.91
C ASN A 71 7.33 -16.10 -9.44
N ARG A 72 6.03 -15.84 -9.63
CA ARG A 72 5.34 -14.64 -9.13
C ARG A 72 5.41 -14.61 -7.60
N LYS A 73 6.00 -13.56 -7.04
CA LYS A 73 6.16 -13.37 -5.60
C LYS A 73 5.02 -12.55 -5.02
N ARG A 74 4.52 -12.93 -3.84
CA ARG A 74 3.47 -12.20 -3.10
C ARG A 74 3.97 -11.81 -1.71
N GLY A 75 3.61 -10.60 -1.27
CA GLY A 75 3.91 -10.04 0.05
C GLY A 75 2.91 -10.45 1.15
N THR A 76 1.82 -11.15 0.79
CA THR A 76 0.70 -11.47 1.69
C THR A 76 1.10 -12.29 2.92
N ALA A 77 2.07 -13.20 2.79
CA ALA A 77 2.57 -13.96 3.94
C ALA A 77 3.31 -13.05 4.94
N ALA A 78 4.21 -12.20 4.45
CA ALA A 78 4.91 -11.21 5.26
C ALA A 78 3.94 -10.24 5.94
N TRP A 79 2.90 -9.83 5.20
CA TRP A 79 1.83 -9.00 5.73
C TRP A 79 1.01 -9.69 6.81
N THR A 80 0.62 -10.95 6.63
CA THR A 80 -0.15 -11.70 7.62
C THR A 80 0.59 -11.76 8.96
N MET A 81 1.90 -12.03 8.92
CA MET A 81 2.73 -12.04 10.13
C MET A 81 2.87 -10.65 10.76
N GLY A 82 3.12 -9.62 9.95
CA GLY A 82 3.25 -8.24 10.43
C GLY A 82 1.95 -7.66 11.01
N ARG A 83 0.83 -7.92 10.34
CA ARG A 83 -0.52 -7.54 10.75
C ARG A 83 -0.90 -8.21 12.08
N ALA A 84 -0.64 -9.50 12.24
CA ALA A 84 -0.91 -10.20 13.51
C ALA A 84 -0.18 -9.57 14.70
N ARG A 85 1.10 -9.19 14.51
CA ARG A 85 1.85 -8.43 15.52
C ARG A 85 1.21 -7.07 15.80
N ARG A 86 0.93 -6.29 14.74
CA ARG A 86 0.32 -4.96 14.84
C ARG A 86 -1.01 -5.00 15.59
N ASP A 87 -1.88 -5.93 15.22
CA ASP A 87 -3.23 -6.05 15.78
C ASP A 87 -3.19 -6.47 17.25
N ARG A 88 -2.25 -7.35 17.63
CA ARG A 88 -1.98 -7.68 19.03
C ARG A 88 -1.49 -6.47 19.81
N ASP A 89 -0.54 -5.71 19.27
CA ASP A 89 0.01 -4.53 19.93
C ASP A 89 -1.10 -3.47 20.13
N LEU A 90 -1.97 -3.26 19.13
CA LEU A 90 -3.17 -2.42 19.22
C LEU A 90 -4.15 -2.90 20.30
N ALA A 91 -4.43 -4.20 20.36
CA ALA A 91 -5.31 -4.79 21.39
C ALA A 91 -4.75 -4.59 22.82
N ASN A 92 -3.43 -4.49 22.96
CA ASN A 92 -2.76 -4.17 24.22
C ASN A 92 -2.62 -2.66 24.49
N GLY A 93 -3.27 -1.80 23.68
CA GLY A 93 -3.27 -0.35 23.85
C GLY A 93 -2.01 0.35 23.34
N VAL A 94 -1.13 -0.33 22.59
CA VAL A 94 0.01 0.32 21.92
C VAL A 94 -0.50 1.06 20.68
N PRO A 95 -0.36 2.39 20.60
CA PRO A 95 -0.87 3.15 19.47
C PRO A 95 -0.06 2.89 18.20
N LEU A 96 -0.69 3.05 17.03
CA LEU A 96 0.02 3.07 15.76
C LEU A 96 0.97 4.28 15.70
N ALA A 97 2.16 4.06 15.16
CA ALA A 97 3.13 5.12 14.94
C ALA A 97 2.59 6.12 13.92
N LYS A 98 2.82 7.41 14.15
CA LYS A 98 2.41 8.50 13.26
C LYS A 98 3.60 8.99 12.44
N PRO A 99 3.42 9.32 11.16
CA PRO A 99 4.51 9.86 10.36
C PRO A 99 4.84 11.28 10.84
N LEU A 100 6.03 11.76 10.46
CA LEU A 100 6.39 13.15 10.70
C LEU A 100 5.42 14.08 9.94
N PRO A 101 5.12 15.28 10.48
CA PRO A 101 4.30 16.25 9.77
C PRO A 101 5.00 16.72 8.50
N ARG A 102 4.20 16.94 7.46
CA ARG A 102 4.68 17.39 6.15
C ARG A 102 5.11 18.85 6.22
N PRO A 103 6.03 19.30 5.34
CA PRO A 103 6.54 20.67 5.39
C PRO A 103 5.44 21.76 5.35
N TRP A 104 4.32 21.51 4.68
CA TRP A 104 3.19 22.45 4.62
C TRP A 104 2.25 22.38 5.84
N GLU A 105 2.17 21.24 6.55
CA GLU A 105 1.40 21.11 7.79
C GLU A 105 2.06 21.89 8.92
N ILE A 106 3.40 21.87 9.00
CA ILE A 106 4.19 22.66 9.96
C ILE A 106 3.94 24.17 9.76
N LYS A 107 3.91 24.63 8.50
CA LYS A 107 3.64 26.05 8.18
C LYS A 107 2.23 26.49 8.60
N ALA A 108 1.24 25.60 8.48
CA ALA A 108 -0.12 25.88 8.91
C ALA A 108 -0.20 25.99 10.44
N MET A 109 0.46 25.10 11.19
CA MET A 109 0.52 25.15 12.65
C MET A 109 1.09 26.47 13.17
N LYS A 110 2.19 26.94 12.57
CA LYS A 110 2.84 28.23 12.94
C LYS A 110 2.02 29.49 12.64
N LYS A 111 0.96 29.40 11.83
CA LYS A 111 0.07 30.54 11.51
C LYS A 111 -1.11 30.66 12.47
N VAL A 112 -1.33 29.64 13.30
CA VAL A 112 -2.45 29.57 14.25
C VAL A 112 -1.99 29.94 15.67
N GLU A 113 -0.68 30.04 15.90
CA GLU A 113 -0.04 30.64 17.08
C GLU A 113 0.14 32.14 16.90
#